data_AF-A0A534WFM6-F1
#
_entry.id   AF-A0A534WFM6-F1
#
_cell.length_a   1.000
_cell.length_b   1.000
_cell.length_c   1.000
_cell.angle_alpha   90.00
_cell.angle_beta   90.00
_cell.angle_gamma   90.00
#
_symmetry.space_group_name_H-M   'P 1'
#
loop_
_entity.id
_entity.type
_entity.pdbx_description
1 polymer ?
#
loop_
_entity_poly.entity_id
_entity_poly.type
_entity_poly.pdbx_seq_one_letter_code
_entity_poly.pdbx_strand_id
1 'polypeptide(L)'
;MEEGQDVVLDGHLRVRRLLRHHDRALPPRLAARALLFFLVPQQVALFLIQCVNFLQHVETDAQSEWNHSRNFVSPTLNILLFNNGYHTVHHWKPGVHWSLTPKLHADVAVKIHPELLVHSWLKYVGYTYFVRPFTGAGAPPLTAA
;
A
#
# COMPACT_ATOMS: atom_id res chain seq x y z
N MET A 1 -35.50 42.32 -39.67
CA MET A 1 -34.97 40.97 -39.94
C MET A 1 -33.58 40.74 -39.31
N GLU A 2 -32.91 41.78 -38.79
CA GLU A 2 -31.59 41.68 -38.14
C GLU A 2 -31.64 41.17 -36.69
N GLU A 3 -32.69 41.51 -35.94
CA GLU A 3 -32.81 41.24 -34.49
C GLU A 3 -32.74 39.74 -34.12
N GLY A 4 -33.19 38.85 -35.02
CA GLY A 4 -33.13 37.40 -34.83
C GLY A 4 -31.75 36.78 -35.06
N GLN A 5 -30.88 37.43 -35.84
CA GLN A 5 -29.52 36.93 -36.08
C GLN A 5 -28.58 37.26 -34.92
N ASP A 6 -28.76 38.41 -34.27
CA ASP A 6 -27.94 38.84 -33.13
C ASP A 6 -28.15 37.98 -31.89
N VAL A 7 -29.39 37.55 -31.61
CA VAL A 7 -29.70 36.65 -30.47
C VAL A 7 -29.06 35.27 -30.66
N VAL A 8 -29.07 34.74 -31.89
CA VAL A 8 -28.44 33.46 -32.23
C VAL A 8 -26.92 33.57 -32.12
N LEU A 9 -26.32 34.69 -32.56
CA LEU A 9 -24.89 34.95 -32.42
C LEU A 9 -24.45 35.05 -30.96
N ASP A 10 -25.18 35.79 -30.11
CA ASP A 10 -24.87 35.92 -28.67
C ASP A 10 -24.98 34.56 -27.94
N GLY A 11 -26.01 33.77 -28.28
CA GLY A 11 -26.17 32.40 -27.78
C GLY A 11 -24.97 31.50 -28.13
N HIS A 12 -24.53 31.50 -29.39
CA HIS A 12 -23.35 30.72 -29.82
C HIS A 12 -22.05 31.21 -29.18
N LEU A 13 -21.89 32.52 -28.97
CA LEU A 13 -20.73 33.09 -28.29
C LEU A 13 -20.69 32.72 -26.80
N ARG A 14 -21.85 32.67 -26.12
CA ARG A 14 -21.97 32.20 -24.73
C ARG A 14 -21.66 30.71 -24.60
N VAL A 15 -22.20 29.85 -25.46
CA VAL A 15 -21.91 28.40 -25.47
C VAL A 15 -20.42 28.16 -25.76
N ARG A 16 -19.82 28.86 -26.73
CA ARG A 16 -18.36 28.79 -26.99
C ARG A 16 -17.51 29.34 -25.85
N ARG A 17 -18.03 30.27 -25.03
CA ARG A 17 -17.32 30.78 -23.83
C ARG A 17 -17.37 29.77 -22.68
N LEU A 18 -18.49 29.07 -22.49
CA LEU A 18 -18.63 27.99 -21.50
C LEU A 18 -17.77 26.77 -21.84
N LEU A 19 -17.76 26.33 -23.11
CA LEU A 19 -16.95 25.19 -23.54
C LEU A 19 -15.43 25.46 -23.47
N ARG A 20 -15.00 26.73 -23.60
CA ARG A 20 -13.60 27.15 -23.40
C ARG A 20 -13.07 26.96 -21.99
N HIS A 21 -13.92 26.70 -20.99
CA HIS A 21 -13.47 26.35 -19.65
C HIS A 21 -13.15 24.86 -19.50
N HIS A 22 -13.66 24.00 -20.38
CA HIS A 22 -13.47 22.55 -20.30
C HIS A 22 -12.21 22.10 -21.07
N ASP A 23 -11.82 22.84 -22.12
CA ASP A 23 -10.67 22.50 -22.98
C ASP A 23 -9.33 23.14 -22.56
N ARG A 24 -9.29 23.90 -21.46
CA ARG A 24 -8.02 24.48 -20.98
C ARG A 24 -7.23 23.48 -20.16
N ALA A 25 -6.04 23.13 -20.64
CA ALA A 25 -5.03 22.46 -19.85
C ALA A 25 -4.83 23.18 -18.50
N LEU A 26 -4.66 22.41 -17.43
CA LEU A 26 -4.42 22.95 -16.09
C LEU A 26 -3.18 23.86 -16.13
N PRO A 27 -3.21 25.06 -15.53
CA PRO A 27 -2.02 25.91 -15.50
C PRO A 27 -0.87 25.16 -14.80
N PRO A 28 0.40 25.36 -15.21
CA PRO A 28 1.53 24.55 -14.75
C PRO A 28 1.67 24.46 -13.22
N ARG A 29 1.32 25.54 -12.50
CA ARG A 29 1.33 25.57 -11.02
C ARG A 29 0.28 24.67 -10.39
N LEU A 30 -0.92 24.56 -10.99
CA LEU A 30 -1.95 23.63 -10.52
C LEU A 30 -1.60 22.19 -10.91
N ALA A 31 -1.04 21.97 -12.11
CA ALA A 31 -0.57 20.66 -12.53
C ALA A 31 0.55 20.12 -11.61
N ALA A 32 1.52 20.96 -11.27
CA ALA A 32 2.59 20.61 -10.32
C ALA A 32 2.05 20.28 -8.93
N ARG A 33 1.06 21.04 -8.43
CA ARG A 33 0.39 20.74 -7.15
C ARG A 33 -0.38 19.42 -7.20
N ALA A 34 -1.08 19.15 -8.29
CA ALA A 34 -1.78 17.88 -8.49
C ALA A 34 -0.81 16.68 -8.47
N LEU A 35 0.34 16.82 -9.14
CA LEU A 35 1.40 15.82 -9.10
C LEU A 35 1.94 15.63 -7.67
N LEU A 36 2.33 16.71 -7.00
CA LEU A 36 3.01 16.65 -5.71
C LEU A 36 2.11 16.16 -4.56
N PHE A 37 0.84 16.56 -4.55
CA PHE A 37 -0.05 16.29 -3.41
C PHE A 37 -1.04 15.14 -3.64
N PHE A 38 -1.26 14.72 -4.89
CA PHE A 38 -2.21 13.66 -5.20
C PHE A 38 -1.55 12.49 -5.91
N LEU A 39 -1.05 12.72 -7.13
CA LEU A 39 -0.62 11.61 -7.98
C LEU A 39 0.63 10.92 -7.44
N VAL A 40 1.68 11.68 -7.08
CA VAL A 40 2.91 11.08 -6.55
C VAL A 40 2.66 10.39 -5.21
N PRO A 41 2.02 11.02 -4.20
CA PRO A 41 1.75 10.34 -2.94
C PRO A 41 0.88 9.09 -3.10
N GLN A 42 -0.15 9.13 -3.94
CA GLN A 42 -1.00 7.98 -4.23
C GLN A 42 -0.19 6.82 -4.82
N GLN A 43 0.61 7.08 -5.85
CA GLN A 43 1.38 6.02 -6.51
C GLN A 43 2.48 5.46 -5.63
N VAL A 44 3.16 6.33 -4.86
CA VAL A 44 4.16 5.89 -3.88
C VAL A 44 3.51 5.05 -2.79
N ALA A 45 2.36 5.44 -2.26
CA ALA A 45 1.65 4.67 -1.25
C ALA A 45 1.21 3.29 -1.78
N LEU A 46 0.62 3.24 -2.99
CA LEU A 46 0.23 1.98 -3.64
C LEU A 46 1.42 1.07 -3.95
N PHE A 47 2.57 1.64 -4.32
CA PHE A 47 3.77 0.85 -4.55
C PHE A 47 4.33 0.29 -3.23
N LEU A 48 4.45 1.13 -2.20
CA LEU A 48 5.01 0.74 -0.91
C LEU A 48 4.15 -0.33 -0.21
N ILE A 49 2.82 -0.23 -0.28
CA ILE A 49 1.95 -1.26 0.29
C ILE A 49 2.15 -2.60 -0.42
N GLN A 50 2.36 -2.60 -1.75
CA GLN A 50 2.65 -3.82 -2.49
C GLN A 50 4.01 -4.43 -2.10
N CYS A 51 5.03 -3.60 -1.87
CA CYS A 51 6.32 -4.07 -1.36
C CYS A 51 6.19 -4.74 0.02
N VAL A 52 5.43 -4.13 0.93
CA VAL A 52 5.17 -4.72 2.26
C VAL A 52 4.42 -6.04 2.13
N ASN A 53 3.35 -6.08 1.31
CA ASN A 53 2.58 -7.30 1.05
C ASN A 53 3.46 -8.43 0.49
N PHE A 54 4.32 -8.13 -0.48
CA PHE A 54 5.25 -9.11 -1.04
C PHE A 54 6.18 -9.68 0.04
N LEU A 55 6.79 -8.80 0.85
CA LEU A 55 7.68 -9.21 1.93
C LEU A 55 6.97 -9.99 3.05
N GLN A 56 5.66 -9.81 3.20
CA GLN A 56 4.86 -10.59 4.15
C GLN A 56 4.48 -11.99 3.62
N HIS A 57 4.62 -12.26 2.32
CA HIS A 57 4.22 -13.54 1.72
C HIS A 57 5.35 -14.33 1.05
N VAL A 58 6.48 -13.69 0.75
CA VAL A 58 7.62 -14.38 0.16
C VAL A 58 8.23 -15.38 1.14
N GLU A 59 8.60 -16.57 0.67
CA GLU A 59 9.19 -17.64 1.50
C GLU A 59 8.30 -18.02 2.69
N THR A 60 7.00 -18.19 2.42
CA THR A 60 5.99 -18.66 3.38
C THR A 60 5.22 -19.83 2.80
N ASP A 61 4.51 -20.60 3.64
CA ASP A 61 3.66 -21.69 3.17
C ASP A 61 2.22 -21.21 3.01
N ALA A 62 1.85 -20.85 1.77
CA ALA A 62 0.53 -20.34 1.44
C ALA A 62 -0.64 -21.30 1.76
N GLN A 63 -0.37 -22.58 2.00
CA GLN A 63 -1.39 -23.57 2.39
C GLN A 63 -1.49 -23.76 3.91
N SER A 64 -0.56 -23.22 4.68
CA SER A 64 -0.57 -23.32 6.15
C SER A 64 -1.63 -22.43 6.76
N GLU A 65 -2.31 -22.92 7.80
CA GLU A 65 -3.24 -22.10 8.60
C GLU A 65 -2.52 -20.93 9.33
N TRP A 66 -1.26 -21.11 9.74
CA TRP A 66 -0.54 -20.14 10.57
C TRP A 66 0.74 -19.58 9.93
N ASN A 67 1.33 -20.31 8.97
CA ASN A 67 2.61 -19.97 8.34
C ASN A 67 2.47 -19.46 6.90
N HIS A 68 1.26 -19.05 6.48
CA HIS A 68 0.98 -18.45 5.17
C HIS A 68 1.44 -17.00 5.01
N SER A 69 1.94 -16.41 6.10
CA SER A 69 2.45 -15.05 6.09
C SER A 69 3.45 -14.79 7.21
N ARG A 70 4.27 -13.77 7.01
CA ARG A 70 5.24 -13.23 7.95
C ARG A 70 4.69 -12.00 8.65
N ASN A 71 5.00 -11.89 9.94
CA ASN A 71 4.60 -10.81 10.81
C ASN A 71 5.82 -9.93 11.12
N PHE A 72 5.71 -8.63 10.87
CA PHE A 72 6.70 -7.67 11.32
C PHE A 72 6.27 -7.07 12.66
N VAL A 73 6.76 -7.64 13.76
CA VAL A 73 6.28 -7.36 15.13
C VAL A 73 6.97 -6.16 15.81
N SER A 74 7.71 -5.36 15.05
CA SER A 74 8.41 -4.17 15.56
C SER A 74 7.42 -3.10 16.03
N PRO A 75 7.54 -2.55 17.27
CA PRO A 75 6.63 -1.51 17.75
C PRO A 75 6.65 -0.25 16.87
N THR A 76 7.83 0.20 16.44
CA THR A 76 7.98 1.42 15.63
C THR A 76 7.30 1.29 14.27
N LEU A 77 7.49 0.14 13.61
CA LEU A 77 6.84 -0.14 12.34
C LEU A 77 5.32 -0.21 12.50
N ASN A 78 4.83 -0.88 13.54
CA ASN A 78 3.40 -1.02 13.79
C ASN A 78 2.73 0.31 14.18
N ILE A 79 3.44 1.26 14.79
CA ILE A 79 2.92 2.62 14.97
C ILE A 79 2.76 3.33 13.60
N LEU A 80 3.76 3.24 12.73
CA LEU A 80 3.74 3.90 11.42
C LEU A 80 2.72 3.30 10.44
N LEU A 81 2.51 1.98 10.53
CA LEU A 81 1.68 1.22 9.61
C LEU A 81 0.36 0.77 10.25
N PHE A 82 -0.10 1.44 11.31
CA PHE A 82 -1.38 1.12 11.97
C PHE A 82 -1.53 -0.38 12.25
N ASN A 83 -0.54 -0.96 12.92
CA ASN A 83 -0.46 -2.38 13.26
C ASN A 83 -0.55 -3.38 12.10
N ASN A 84 -0.31 -2.94 10.85
CA ASN A 84 -0.34 -3.80 9.66
C ASN A 84 0.72 -4.93 9.69
N GLY A 85 1.75 -4.79 10.53
CA GLY A 85 2.78 -5.80 10.68
C GLY A 85 2.27 -7.16 11.17
N TYR A 86 1.12 -7.22 11.87
CA TYR A 86 0.50 -8.46 12.33
C TYR A 86 -0.29 -9.19 11.21
N HIS A 87 0.38 -9.53 10.11
CA HIS A 87 -0.26 -9.97 8.87
C HIS A 87 -1.07 -11.27 8.98
N THR A 88 -0.64 -12.23 9.81
CA THR A 88 -1.42 -13.46 10.04
C THR A 88 -2.83 -13.13 10.56
N VAL A 89 -2.94 -12.15 11.47
CA VAL A 89 -4.24 -11.69 11.98
C VAL A 89 -5.05 -10.97 10.90
N HIS A 90 -4.39 -10.25 9.99
CA HIS A 90 -5.08 -9.59 8.88
C HIS A 90 -5.75 -10.60 7.94
N HIS A 91 -5.12 -11.75 7.68
CA HIS A 91 -5.74 -12.84 6.92
C HIS A 91 -6.79 -13.61 7.71
N TRP A 92 -6.55 -13.84 9.01
CA TRP A 92 -7.47 -14.60 9.86
C TRP A 92 -8.76 -13.82 10.19
N LYS A 93 -8.65 -12.51 10.46
CA LYS A 93 -9.77 -11.63 10.84
C LYS A 93 -9.69 -10.30 10.07
N PRO A 94 -9.91 -10.28 8.74
CA PRO A 94 -9.69 -9.11 7.89
C PRO A 94 -10.57 -7.90 8.23
N GLY A 95 -11.73 -8.13 8.85
CA GLY A 95 -12.65 -7.05 9.27
C GLY A 95 -12.36 -6.45 10.64
N VAL A 96 -11.34 -6.91 11.37
CA VAL A 96 -11.05 -6.39 12.70
C VAL A 96 -10.42 -5.00 12.62
N HIS A 97 -10.79 -4.11 13.55
CA HIS A 97 -10.11 -2.83 13.67
C HIS A 97 -8.63 -3.04 14.03
N TRP A 98 -7.75 -2.32 13.34
CA TRP A 98 -6.30 -2.45 13.45
C TRP A 98 -5.75 -2.25 14.87
N SER A 99 -6.44 -1.51 15.73
CA SER A 99 -6.01 -1.33 17.13
C SER A 99 -6.14 -2.62 17.97
N LEU A 100 -6.92 -3.61 17.52
CA LEU A 100 -7.14 -4.88 18.21
C LEU A 100 -6.20 -5.99 17.71
N THR A 101 -5.53 -5.79 16.59
CA THR A 101 -4.62 -6.80 16.01
C THR A 101 -3.44 -7.17 16.92
N PRO A 102 -2.85 -6.29 17.76
CA PRO A 102 -1.77 -6.70 18.66
C PRO A 102 -2.22 -7.74 19.68
N LYS A 103 -3.43 -7.55 20.26
CA LYS A 103 -4.01 -8.50 21.22
C LYS A 103 -4.28 -9.86 20.55
N LEU A 104 -4.94 -9.82 19.39
CA LEU A 104 -5.23 -11.04 18.63
C LEU A 104 -3.98 -11.77 18.17
N HIS A 105 -2.92 -11.04 17.83
CA HIS A 105 -1.64 -11.62 17.46
C HIS A 105 -1.01 -12.34 18.65
N ALA A 106 -1.03 -11.72 19.84
CA ALA A 106 -0.51 -12.36 21.05
C ALA A 106 -1.20 -13.70 21.34
N ASP A 107 -2.52 -13.80 21.12
CA ASP A 107 -3.31 -15.02 21.33
C ASP A 107 -2.91 -16.17 20.39
N VAL A 108 -2.34 -15.87 19.21
CA VAL A 108 -2.00 -16.88 18.18
C VAL A 108 -0.51 -16.99 17.87
N ALA A 109 0.33 -16.12 18.44
CA ALA A 109 1.76 -16.07 18.15
C ALA A 109 2.46 -17.42 18.38
N VAL A 110 2.00 -18.20 19.36
CA VAL A 110 2.54 -19.54 19.68
C VAL A 110 2.34 -20.56 18.56
N LYS A 111 1.40 -20.31 17.63
CA LYS A 111 1.09 -21.17 16.49
C LYS A 111 1.90 -20.81 15.25
N ILE A 112 2.55 -19.65 15.25
CA ILE A 112 3.30 -19.09 14.12
C ILE A 112 4.77 -19.50 14.27
N HIS A 113 5.38 -19.98 13.19
CA HIS A 113 6.78 -20.35 13.19
C HIS A 113 7.68 -19.15 13.60
N PRO A 114 8.66 -19.30 14.50
CA PRO A 114 9.46 -18.19 15.01
C PRO A 114 10.15 -17.34 13.91
N GLU A 115 10.61 -17.97 12.82
CA GLU A 115 11.20 -17.27 11.66
C GLU A 115 10.23 -16.30 10.96
N LEU A 116 8.93 -16.43 11.20
CA LEU A 116 7.89 -15.55 10.68
C LEU A 116 7.54 -14.40 11.64
N LEU A 117 8.21 -14.29 12.80
CA LEU A 117 8.05 -13.21 13.77
C LEU A 117 9.25 -12.24 13.71
N VAL A 118 9.21 -11.33 12.74
CA VAL A 118 10.36 -10.48 12.40
C VAL A 118 10.34 -9.15 13.16
N HIS A 119 11.41 -8.89 13.91
CA HIS A 119 11.53 -7.69 14.76
C HIS A 119 12.07 -6.44 14.04
N SER A 120 12.62 -6.58 12.83
CA SER A 120 13.13 -5.45 12.05
C SER A 120 12.99 -5.69 10.56
N TRP A 121 12.16 -4.88 9.92
CA TRP A 121 11.96 -4.89 8.47
C TRP A 121 13.26 -4.59 7.72
N LEU A 122 14.01 -3.58 8.16
CA LEU A 122 15.29 -3.19 7.55
C LEU A 122 16.33 -4.30 7.65
N LYS A 123 16.46 -4.94 8.82
CA LYS A 123 17.39 -6.06 9.00
C LYS A 123 17.02 -7.24 8.12
N TYR A 124 15.73 -7.56 8.03
CA TYR A 124 15.23 -8.62 7.15
C TYR A 124 15.55 -8.32 5.68
N VAL A 125 15.18 -7.15 5.18
CA VAL A 125 15.46 -6.77 3.78
C VAL A 125 16.97 -6.73 3.51
N GLY A 126 17.74 -6.10 4.39
CA GLY A 126 19.20 -6.02 4.30
C GLY A 126 19.85 -7.40 4.22
N TYR A 127 19.48 -8.31 5.12
CA TYR A 127 20.00 -9.66 5.11
C TYR A 127 19.53 -10.45 3.88
N THR A 128 18.23 -10.54 3.66
CA THR A 128 17.61 -11.40 2.64
C THR A 128 18.04 -11.03 1.22
N TYR A 129 18.15 -9.74 0.90
CA TYR A 129 18.40 -9.27 -0.47
C TYR A 129 19.81 -8.76 -0.74
N PHE A 130 20.59 -8.41 0.30
CA PHE A 130 21.94 -7.87 0.12
C PHE A 130 23.04 -8.74 0.73
N VAL A 131 22.74 -9.63 1.67
CA VAL A 131 23.75 -10.51 2.29
C VAL A 131 23.56 -11.95 1.84
N ARG A 132 22.37 -12.51 2.03
CA ARG A 132 22.04 -13.92 1.80
C ARG A 132 22.41 -14.42 0.40
N PRO A 133 22.19 -13.66 -0.70
CA PRO A 133 22.58 -14.09 -2.05
C PRO A 133 24.07 -14.41 -2.21
N PHE A 134 24.94 -13.82 -1.38
CA PHE A 134 26.38 -14.05 -1.40
C PHE A 134 26.85 -15.14 -0.43
N THR A 135 25.96 -15.65 0.42
CA THR A 135 26.27 -16.72 1.40
C THR A 135 25.91 -18.12 0.92
N GLY A 136 25.11 -18.25 -0.14
CA GLY A 136 24.56 -19.53 -0.60
C GLY A 136 23.47 -20.11 0.31
N ALA A 137 23.07 -19.42 1.38
CA ALA A 137 21.99 -19.86 2.25
C ALA A 137 20.62 -19.76 1.54
N GLY A 138 19.82 -20.82 1.67
CA GLY A 138 18.45 -20.87 1.16
C GLY A 138 17.45 -20.10 2.05
N ALA A 139 16.17 -20.18 1.69
CA ALA A 139 15.09 -19.73 2.56
C ALA A 139 15.11 -20.51 3.89
N PRO A 140 14.83 -19.88 5.04
CA PRO A 140 14.69 -20.59 6.31
C PRO A 140 13.62 -21.68 6.18
N PRO A 141 13.89 -22.91 6.63
CA PRO A 141 12.88 -23.96 6.61
C PRO A 141 11.76 -23.60 7.57
N LEU A 142 10.53 -23.56 7.05
CA LEU A 142 9.31 -23.45 7.84
C LEU A 142 8.82 -24.87 8.12
N THR A 143 9.54 -25.62 8.95
CA THR A 143 9.07 -26.94 9.36
C THR A 143 7.76 -26.78 10.11
N ALA A 144 6.73 -27.52 9.70
CA ALA A 144 5.48 -27.61 10.45
C ALA A 144 5.82 -28.10 11.86
N ALA A 145 5.37 -27.35 12.87
CA ALA A 145 5.37 -27.80 14.25
C ALA A 145 4.34 -28.94 14.43
#